data_AF-A0A9W6Z816-F1
#
_entry.id   AF-A0A9W6Z816-F1
#
_cell.length_a   1.000
_cell.length_b   1.000
_cell.length_c   1.000
_cell.angle_alpha   90.00
_cell.angle_beta   90.00
_cell.angle_gamma   90.00
#
_symmetry.space_group_name_H-M   'P 1'
#
loop_
_entity.id
_entity.type
_entity.pdbx_description
1 polymer ?
#
loop_
_entity_poly.entity_id
_entity_poly.type
_entity_poly.pdbx_seq_one_letter_code
_entity_poly.pdbx_strand_id
1 'polypeptide(L)'
;MGNNKQENLTTIKTREAVNKIIQAKLHGAKPTTINTGGGVGGDNSTSTNYIRYTPASITDGDSNKKQQRIIKIVDKQQDPMLPSSFKIKKTPRGPPEQASVPVLHEQSKVKLTSEDQRKWYIPPAISNWKNTKGFTISVDKRLASIGKDETAQQMNIDKFAGFTDALDNASKQAREELKIRAKLKAKLEKQKLLEQQEKLAKVAVKKEKKSSRWANDSDDDEEQEDEAKLNAASKREKARREMRKKAEKELKMANMSTESKLQMMASESGKSIPNRVKIGLSKQSEQNNKSKMELNYDSRLFLNAAGANAKNSEDQVYDSPLFESQTAVNDFYRVRNDSRFTGRDDDEGGETVESVVGKNSGGPILFEKDTGDGHDEERPLKRARNN
;
A
#
# COMPACT_ATOMS: atom_id res chain seq x y z
N MET A 1 29.50 -84.10 -4.09
CA MET A 1 30.32 -84.14 -5.32
C MET A 1 29.54 -83.88 -6.62
N GLY A 2 28.22 -84.05 -6.67
CA GLY A 2 27.41 -83.78 -7.88
C GLY A 2 27.21 -82.30 -8.23
N ASN A 3 26.94 -81.45 -7.22
CA ASN A 3 26.66 -80.02 -7.43
C ASN A 3 27.85 -79.27 -8.04
N ASN A 4 29.06 -79.46 -7.52
CA ASN A 4 30.27 -78.81 -8.05
C ASN A 4 30.55 -79.20 -9.52
N LYS A 5 30.22 -80.43 -9.94
CA LYS A 5 30.37 -80.84 -11.36
C LYS A 5 29.35 -80.13 -12.25
N GLN A 6 28.10 -79.99 -11.81
CA GLN A 6 27.06 -79.28 -12.55
C GLN A 6 27.33 -77.77 -12.62
N GLU A 7 27.79 -77.17 -11.51
CA GLU A 7 28.25 -75.78 -11.45
C GLU A 7 29.42 -75.54 -12.41
N ASN A 8 30.40 -76.44 -12.43
CA ASN A 8 31.53 -76.31 -13.36
C ASN A 8 31.07 -76.45 -14.83
N LEU A 9 30.20 -77.40 -15.14
CA LEU A 9 29.67 -77.58 -16.50
C LEU A 9 28.83 -76.38 -16.96
N THR A 10 27.98 -75.83 -16.10
CA THR A 10 27.20 -74.62 -16.41
C THR A 10 28.11 -73.41 -16.57
N THR A 11 29.12 -73.26 -15.71
CA THR A 11 30.14 -72.21 -15.81
C THR A 11 30.88 -72.26 -17.14
N ILE A 12 31.35 -73.44 -17.56
CA ILE A 12 32.03 -73.63 -18.85
C ILE A 12 31.11 -73.26 -20.01
N LYS A 13 29.88 -73.80 -20.04
CA LYS A 13 28.89 -73.50 -21.09
C LYS A 13 28.57 -72.01 -21.19
N THR A 14 28.39 -71.35 -20.05
CA THR A 14 28.04 -69.92 -20.00
C THR A 14 29.23 -69.07 -20.43
N ARG A 15 30.44 -69.41 -19.97
CA ARG A 15 31.68 -68.76 -20.39
C ARG A 15 31.89 -68.86 -21.89
N GLU A 16 31.71 -70.04 -22.49
CA GLU A 16 31.82 -70.23 -23.94
C GLU A 16 30.80 -69.40 -24.71
N ALA A 17 29.53 -69.41 -24.28
CA ALA A 17 28.46 -68.63 -24.91
C ALA A 17 28.74 -67.11 -24.82
N VAL A 18 29.15 -66.63 -23.66
CA VAL A 18 29.50 -65.21 -23.44
C VAL A 18 30.73 -64.83 -24.25
N ASN A 19 31.76 -65.68 -24.30
CA ASN A 19 32.95 -65.44 -25.12
C ASN A 19 32.60 -65.30 -26.60
N LYS A 20 31.67 -66.11 -27.13
CA LYS A 20 31.20 -65.99 -28.51
C LYS A 20 30.51 -64.65 -28.78
N ILE A 21 29.71 -64.15 -27.84
CA ILE A 21 29.07 -62.83 -27.93
C ILE A 21 30.11 -61.71 -27.86
N ILE A 22 31.09 -61.83 -26.95
CA ILE A 22 32.18 -60.86 -26.81
C ILE A 22 33.00 -60.80 -28.09
N GLN A 23 33.41 -61.95 -28.64
CA GLN A 23 34.14 -62.02 -29.90
C GLN A 23 33.35 -61.33 -31.03
N ALA A 24 32.06 -61.65 -31.20
CA ALA A 24 31.22 -61.00 -32.20
C ALA A 24 31.15 -59.47 -32.04
N LYS A 25 31.04 -58.97 -30.80
CA LYS A 25 31.05 -57.52 -30.52
C LYS A 25 32.42 -56.87 -30.77
N LEU A 26 33.51 -57.56 -30.41
CA LEU A 26 34.88 -57.09 -30.64
C LEU A 26 35.21 -56.99 -32.14
N HIS A 27 34.72 -57.93 -32.97
CA HIS A 27 34.84 -57.85 -34.42
C HIS A 27 34.16 -56.59 -34.99
N GLY A 28 32.99 -56.21 -34.47
CA GLY A 28 32.32 -54.96 -34.87
C GLY A 28 33.07 -53.68 -34.49
N ALA A 29 33.92 -53.72 -33.46
CA ALA A 29 34.71 -52.57 -33.01
C ALA A 29 36.03 -52.37 -33.77
N LYS A 30 36.49 -53.39 -34.51
CA LYS A 30 37.74 -53.34 -35.30
C LYS A 30 37.43 -53.47 -36.81
N PRO A 31 36.94 -52.41 -37.47
CA PRO A 31 36.50 -52.48 -38.87
C PRO A 31 37.66 -52.56 -39.87
N THR A 32 38.86 -52.13 -39.49
CA THR A 32 40.02 -52.01 -40.40
C THR A 32 40.94 -53.22 -40.40
N THR A 33 40.84 -54.11 -39.41
CA THR A 33 41.54 -55.40 -39.46
C THR A 33 40.72 -56.35 -40.32
N ILE A 34 40.93 -56.23 -41.64
CA ILE A 34 40.68 -57.33 -42.56
C ILE A 34 41.30 -58.59 -41.94
N ASN A 35 40.63 -59.73 -42.06
CA ASN A 35 41.21 -61.04 -41.75
C ASN A 35 42.49 -61.27 -42.58
N THR A 36 43.59 -60.67 -42.15
CA THR A 36 44.96 -60.90 -42.60
C THR A 36 45.80 -61.16 -41.36
N GLY A 37 45.62 -62.36 -40.81
CA GLY A 37 46.64 -63.08 -40.04
C GLY A 37 46.86 -62.70 -38.57
N GLY A 38 46.96 -63.72 -37.72
CA GLY A 38 47.84 -63.66 -36.55
C GLY A 38 47.26 -64.10 -35.21
N GLY A 39 46.65 -65.29 -35.13
CA GLY A 39 46.33 -65.94 -33.85
C GLY A 39 46.22 -67.45 -34.04
N VAL A 40 47.30 -68.15 -33.70
CA VAL A 40 47.54 -69.61 -33.78
C VAL A 40 46.26 -70.48 -33.82
N GLY A 41 46.02 -71.10 -34.98
CA GLY A 41 45.13 -72.26 -35.14
C GLY A 41 43.68 -71.95 -35.53
N GLY A 42 43.44 -71.54 -36.78
CA GLY A 42 42.08 -71.51 -37.35
C GLY A 42 42.05 -70.98 -38.78
N ASP A 43 41.54 -71.79 -39.70
CA ASP A 43 41.59 -71.61 -41.16
C ASP A 43 41.23 -70.21 -41.68
N ASN A 44 42.03 -69.76 -42.64
CA ASN A 44 41.68 -68.71 -43.60
C ASN A 44 40.30 -69.01 -44.22
N SER A 45 39.59 -67.96 -44.63
CA SER A 45 38.27 -67.93 -45.27
C SER A 45 38.13 -68.74 -46.57
N THR A 46 38.34 -70.05 -46.48
CA THR A 46 38.28 -71.03 -47.56
C THR A 46 37.83 -72.40 -47.04
N SER A 47 37.24 -72.48 -45.83
CA SER A 47 36.53 -73.70 -45.40
C SER A 47 35.21 -73.79 -46.17
N THR A 48 35.30 -74.35 -47.38
CA THR A 48 34.14 -74.53 -48.24
C THR A 48 33.28 -75.65 -47.64
N ASN A 49 32.11 -75.28 -47.14
CA ASN A 49 31.21 -76.24 -46.51
C ASN A 49 30.30 -76.85 -47.57
N TYR A 50 30.30 -78.18 -47.67
CA TYR A 50 29.38 -78.91 -48.54
C TYR A 50 28.18 -79.39 -47.71
N ILE A 51 27.00 -78.86 -48.01
CA ILE A 51 25.74 -79.23 -47.37
C ILE A 51 24.94 -80.08 -48.34
N ARG A 52 24.47 -81.24 -47.87
CA ARG A 52 23.51 -82.07 -48.59
C ARG A 52 22.10 -81.56 -48.30
N TYR A 53 21.45 -81.01 -49.32
CA TYR A 53 20.10 -80.47 -49.25
C TYR A 53 19.11 -81.41 -49.94
N THR A 54 18.05 -81.77 -49.22
CA THR A 54 16.89 -82.48 -49.75
C THR A 54 15.73 -81.48 -49.83
N PRO A 55 15.24 -81.10 -51.02
CA PRO A 55 14.14 -80.15 -51.15
C PRO A 55 12.84 -80.72 -50.57
N ALA A 56 12.09 -79.89 -49.82
CA ALA A 56 10.83 -80.29 -49.18
C ALA A 56 9.61 -80.22 -50.13
N SER A 57 9.71 -79.44 -51.21
CA SER A 57 8.64 -79.26 -52.19
C SER A 57 8.92 -80.06 -53.47
N ILE A 58 8.18 -81.16 -53.66
CA ILE A 58 8.00 -81.80 -54.97
C ILE A 58 7.03 -80.90 -55.74
N THR A 59 7.55 -79.89 -56.43
CA THR A 59 6.76 -79.14 -57.42
C THR A 59 6.91 -79.86 -58.76
N ASP A 60 5.78 -80.04 -59.46
CA ASP A 60 5.64 -81.05 -60.51
C ASP A 60 6.37 -80.79 -61.84
N GLY A 61 7.20 -79.74 -61.95
CA GLY A 61 7.74 -79.27 -63.23
C GLY A 61 9.18 -79.70 -63.58
N ASP A 62 10.03 -80.07 -62.63
CA ASP A 62 11.47 -80.27 -62.90
C ASP A 62 11.83 -81.76 -62.97
N SER A 63 12.44 -82.22 -64.07
CA SER A 63 12.74 -83.64 -64.36
C SER A 63 13.81 -84.29 -63.45
N ASN A 64 14.36 -83.55 -62.49
CA ASN A 64 15.44 -83.99 -61.59
C ASN A 64 14.92 -84.43 -60.19
N LYS A 65 13.76 -85.12 -60.17
CA LYS A 65 12.85 -85.25 -59.02
C LYS A 65 13.32 -86.07 -57.80
N LYS A 66 14.54 -86.60 -57.75
CA LYS A 66 14.98 -87.46 -56.61
C LYS A 66 16.43 -87.26 -56.16
N GLN A 67 17.15 -86.29 -56.72
CA GLN A 67 18.57 -86.13 -56.42
C GLN A 67 18.76 -85.11 -55.29
N GLN A 68 19.34 -85.56 -54.19
CA GLN A 68 19.87 -84.68 -53.15
C GLN A 68 20.86 -83.71 -53.80
N ARG A 69 20.73 -82.42 -53.49
CA ARG A 69 21.63 -81.38 -54.03
C ARG A 69 22.78 -81.20 -53.04
N ILE A 70 24.02 -81.25 -53.53
CA ILE A 70 25.19 -80.90 -52.71
C ILE A 70 25.51 -79.43 -52.99
N ILE A 71 25.31 -78.59 -51.98
CA ILE A 71 25.51 -77.14 -52.06
C ILE A 71 26.84 -76.80 -51.42
N LYS A 72 27.71 -76.11 -52.15
CA LYS A 72 28.94 -75.54 -51.63
C LYS A 72 28.67 -74.12 -51.15
N ILE A 73 28.80 -73.88 -49.84
CA ILE A 73 28.69 -72.55 -49.24
C ILE A 73 30.09 -71.97 -49.06
N VAL A 74 30.27 -70.76 -49.58
CA VAL A 74 31.52 -70.00 -49.49
C VAL A 74 31.18 -68.56 -49.11
N ASP A 75 31.84 -68.03 -48.10
CA ASP A 75 31.69 -66.63 -47.71
C ASP A 75 32.28 -65.72 -48.79
N LYS A 76 31.48 -64.76 -49.27
CA LYS A 76 31.94 -63.79 -50.26
C LYS A 76 32.90 -62.81 -49.61
N GLN A 77 34.11 -62.68 -50.16
CA GLN A 77 35.07 -61.65 -49.75
C GLN A 77 34.44 -60.25 -49.91
N GLN A 78 34.44 -59.46 -48.83
CA GLN A 78 33.88 -58.11 -48.79
C GLN A 78 34.99 -57.06 -48.97
N ASP A 79 34.65 -55.95 -49.62
CA ASP A 79 35.57 -54.82 -49.81
C ASP A 79 35.74 -54.03 -48.49
N PRO A 80 36.97 -53.85 -47.99
CA PRO A 80 37.24 -53.11 -46.75
C PRO A 80 36.91 -51.61 -46.82
N MET A 81 36.79 -51.03 -48.03
CA MET A 81 36.51 -49.60 -48.20
C MET A 81 35.03 -49.30 -48.46
N LEU A 82 34.20 -50.33 -48.55
CA LEU A 82 32.78 -50.16 -48.79
C LEU A 82 32.07 -49.64 -47.51
N PRO A 83 31.26 -48.57 -47.60
CA PRO A 83 30.47 -48.08 -46.47
C PRO A 83 29.32 -49.04 -46.11
N SER A 84 28.72 -48.85 -44.93
CA SER A 84 27.55 -49.63 -44.49
C SER A 84 26.39 -49.52 -45.49
N SER A 85 25.96 -50.65 -46.04
CA SER A 85 24.88 -50.72 -47.04
C SER A 85 23.48 -50.44 -46.45
N PHE A 86 23.27 -50.69 -45.15
CA PHE A 86 21.93 -50.67 -44.54
C PHE A 86 21.70 -49.46 -43.62
N LYS A 87 20.52 -48.85 -43.75
CA LYS A 87 20.02 -47.81 -42.82
C LYS A 87 19.31 -48.47 -41.63
N ILE A 88 19.85 -48.28 -40.43
CA ILE A 88 19.28 -48.81 -39.19
C ILE A 88 18.03 -47.97 -38.80
N LYS A 89 16.86 -48.61 -38.74
CA LYS A 89 15.59 -47.98 -38.29
C LYS A 89 15.26 -48.41 -36.86
N LYS A 90 14.80 -47.48 -36.01
CA LYS A 90 14.30 -47.77 -34.66
C LYS A 90 12.79 -48.02 -34.71
N THR A 91 12.36 -49.17 -34.21
CA THR A 91 10.93 -49.51 -34.05
C THR A 91 10.52 -49.37 -32.58
N PRO A 92 9.22 -49.10 -32.29
CA PRO A 92 8.74 -49.14 -30.92
C PRO A 92 8.97 -50.53 -30.32
N ARG A 93 9.11 -50.59 -29.00
CA ARG A 93 9.33 -51.86 -28.30
C ARG A 93 8.06 -52.72 -28.46
N GLY A 94 8.25 -53.94 -28.97
CA GLY A 94 7.17 -54.90 -29.07
C GLY A 94 6.60 -55.28 -27.69
N PRO A 95 5.41 -55.90 -27.64
CA PRO A 95 4.89 -56.48 -26.41
C PRO A 95 5.94 -57.40 -25.77
N PRO A 96 6.03 -57.44 -24.42
CA PRO A 96 6.92 -58.39 -23.77
C PRO A 96 6.52 -59.82 -24.16
N GLU A 97 7.49 -60.63 -24.61
CA GLU A 97 7.27 -62.03 -25.00
C GLU A 97 6.86 -62.91 -23.82
N GLN A 98 7.21 -62.50 -22.60
CA GLN A 98 6.83 -63.19 -21.38
C GLN A 98 5.36 -62.91 -21.09
N ALA A 99 4.56 -63.98 -21.06
CA ALA A 99 3.22 -63.91 -20.49
C ALA A 99 3.30 -63.30 -19.09
N SER A 100 2.34 -62.44 -18.73
CA SER A 100 2.30 -61.81 -17.42
C SER A 100 2.37 -62.88 -16.33
N VAL A 101 3.42 -62.83 -15.51
CA VAL A 101 3.60 -63.76 -14.39
C VAL A 101 2.44 -63.54 -13.40
N PRO A 102 1.78 -64.60 -12.90
CA PRO A 102 0.73 -64.44 -11.92
C PRO A 102 1.28 -63.78 -10.66
N VAL A 103 0.68 -62.66 -10.26
CA VAL A 103 1.04 -61.97 -9.02
C VAL A 103 0.34 -62.69 -7.87
N LEU A 104 1.10 -63.49 -7.13
CA LEU A 104 0.60 -64.25 -5.98
C LEU A 104 0.54 -63.36 -4.73
N HIS A 105 -0.45 -62.48 -4.68
CA HIS A 105 -0.76 -61.73 -3.46
C HIS A 105 -1.31 -62.68 -2.38
N GLU A 106 -0.95 -62.41 -1.12
CA GLU A 106 -1.68 -62.96 0.02
C GLU A 106 -3.15 -62.51 -0.08
N GLN A 107 -4.08 -63.42 0.21
CA GLN A 107 -5.51 -63.07 0.28
C GLN A 107 -5.66 -61.96 1.32
N SER A 108 -6.00 -60.74 0.88
CA SER A 108 -6.12 -59.59 1.77
C SER A 108 -7.19 -59.89 2.82
N LYS A 109 -6.76 -60.06 4.07
CA LYS A 109 -7.62 -60.51 5.18
C LYS A 109 -8.71 -59.50 5.56
N VAL A 110 -8.52 -58.23 5.21
CA VAL A 110 -9.43 -57.13 5.52
C VAL A 110 -9.92 -56.52 4.22
N LYS A 111 -11.23 -56.64 3.96
CA LYS A 111 -11.88 -55.88 2.87
C LYS A 111 -11.90 -54.42 3.29
N LEU A 112 -11.58 -53.50 2.37
CA LEU A 112 -11.62 -52.08 2.64
C LEU A 112 -13.01 -51.67 3.14
N THR A 113 -13.10 -51.23 4.39
CA THR A 113 -14.34 -50.73 4.97
C THR A 113 -14.66 -49.36 4.36
N SER A 114 -15.95 -49.05 4.20
CA SER A 114 -16.39 -47.73 3.70
C SER A 114 -15.90 -46.57 4.58
N GLU A 115 -15.76 -46.80 5.88
CA GLU A 115 -15.18 -45.84 6.83
C GLU A 115 -13.72 -45.55 6.55
N ASP A 116 -12.92 -46.59 6.29
CA ASP A 116 -11.50 -46.42 6.00
C ASP A 116 -11.32 -45.73 4.65
N GLN A 117 -12.13 -46.08 3.65
CA GLN A 117 -12.13 -45.37 2.38
C GLN A 117 -12.45 -43.87 2.55
N ARG A 118 -13.36 -43.50 3.45
CA ARG A 118 -13.68 -42.10 3.76
C ARG A 118 -12.55 -41.39 4.51
N LYS A 119 -11.90 -42.05 5.47
CA LYS A 119 -10.73 -41.48 6.18
C LYS A 119 -9.60 -41.15 5.23
N TRP A 120 -9.41 -41.98 4.21
CA TRP A 120 -8.40 -41.79 3.16
C TRP A 120 -8.88 -40.94 1.98
N TYR A 121 -10.07 -40.33 2.06
CA TYR A 121 -10.54 -39.39 1.06
C TYR A 121 -9.78 -38.06 1.18
N ILE A 122 -8.96 -37.77 0.18
CA ILE A 122 -8.21 -36.51 0.09
C ILE A 122 -9.09 -35.46 -0.60
N PRO A 123 -9.44 -34.34 0.05
CA PRO A 123 -10.22 -33.28 -0.56
C PRO A 123 -9.51 -32.66 -1.78
N PRO A 124 -10.26 -32.16 -2.78
CA PRO A 124 -9.65 -31.50 -3.93
C PRO A 124 -8.91 -30.23 -3.52
N ALA A 125 -7.73 -30.03 -4.09
CA ALA A 125 -6.94 -28.82 -3.85
C ALA A 125 -7.55 -27.61 -4.59
N ILE A 126 -8.09 -26.67 -3.82
CA ILE A 126 -8.61 -25.40 -4.33
C ILE A 126 -7.59 -24.33 -3.99
N SER A 127 -6.97 -23.75 -5.01
CA SER A 127 -5.95 -22.72 -4.82
C SER A 127 -6.54 -21.32 -5.00
N ASN A 128 -6.03 -20.35 -4.23
CA ASN A 128 -6.38 -18.93 -4.38
C ASN A 128 -5.70 -18.27 -5.58
N TRP A 129 -4.64 -18.88 -6.14
CA TRP A 129 -3.84 -18.29 -7.23
C TRP A 129 -4.11 -18.87 -8.62
N LYS A 130 -4.40 -20.17 -8.72
CA LYS A 130 -4.43 -20.88 -10.00
C LYS A 130 -5.74 -21.64 -10.20
N ASN A 131 -6.35 -21.41 -11.35
CA ASN A 131 -7.52 -22.13 -11.82
C ASN A 131 -7.36 -22.41 -13.32
N THR A 132 -6.48 -23.34 -13.68
CA THR A 132 -6.08 -23.59 -15.08
C THR A 132 -7.24 -24.05 -15.96
N LYS A 133 -8.18 -24.80 -15.39
CA LYS A 133 -9.38 -25.28 -16.08
C LYS A 133 -10.58 -24.34 -15.94
N GLY A 134 -10.43 -23.21 -15.25
CA GLY A 134 -11.49 -22.20 -15.14
C GLY A 134 -12.73 -22.66 -14.37
N PHE A 135 -12.62 -23.58 -13.42
CA PHE A 135 -13.77 -24.05 -12.65
C PHE A 135 -14.46 -22.92 -11.88
N THR A 136 -15.80 -22.87 -11.94
CA THR A 136 -16.61 -21.97 -11.12
C THR A 136 -16.73 -22.55 -9.71
N ILE A 137 -15.93 -22.02 -8.79
CA ILE A 137 -15.82 -22.48 -7.40
C ILE A 137 -16.50 -21.47 -6.49
N SER A 138 -17.34 -21.94 -5.57
CA SER A 138 -18.02 -21.08 -4.60
C SER A 138 -17.05 -20.36 -3.68
N VAL A 139 -17.47 -19.20 -3.17
CA VAL A 139 -16.66 -18.33 -2.31
C VAL A 139 -16.23 -19.06 -1.04
N ASP A 140 -17.12 -19.80 -0.39
CA ASP A 140 -16.83 -20.57 0.82
C ASP A 140 -15.66 -21.54 0.65
N LYS A 141 -15.57 -22.21 -0.50
CA LYS A 141 -14.50 -23.18 -0.76
C LYS A 141 -13.16 -22.52 -1.09
N ARG A 142 -13.17 -21.28 -1.58
CA ARG A 142 -11.96 -20.46 -1.78
C ARG A 142 -11.48 -19.85 -0.46
N LEU A 143 -12.41 -19.35 0.34
CA LEU A 143 -12.12 -18.75 1.65
C LEU A 143 -11.82 -19.78 2.74
N ALA A 144 -12.16 -21.05 2.54
CA ALA A 144 -11.91 -22.11 3.51
C ALA A 144 -10.44 -22.21 3.95
N SER A 145 -9.48 -21.89 3.07
CA SER A 145 -8.05 -21.91 3.42
C SER A 145 -7.58 -20.67 4.16
N ILE A 146 -8.29 -19.55 4.03
CA ILE A 146 -7.95 -18.29 4.70
C ILE A 146 -8.29 -18.36 6.19
N GLY A 147 -9.08 -19.36 6.61
CA GLY A 147 -9.35 -19.62 8.00
C GLY A 147 -10.26 -18.53 8.56
N LYS A 148 -11.45 -18.94 8.98
CA LYS A 148 -12.33 -18.06 9.73
C LYS A 148 -11.67 -17.79 11.09
N ASP A 149 -11.19 -16.56 11.27
CA ASP A 149 -10.99 -15.86 12.55
C ASP A 149 -10.10 -16.52 13.62
N GLU A 150 -9.04 -17.25 13.26
CA GLU A 150 -7.95 -17.52 14.23
C GLU A 150 -7.13 -16.25 14.54
N THR A 151 -7.30 -15.20 13.73
CA THR A 151 -6.83 -13.85 14.01
C THR A 151 -7.82 -13.02 14.83
N ALA A 152 -8.84 -13.64 15.45
CA ALA A 152 -9.45 -13.03 16.63
C ALA A 152 -8.38 -13.00 17.73
N GLN A 153 -7.42 -12.07 17.57
CA GLN A 153 -6.36 -11.82 18.51
C GLN A 153 -7.05 -11.65 19.86
N GLN A 154 -6.89 -12.64 20.73
CA GLN A 154 -7.28 -12.52 22.13
C GLN A 154 -6.38 -11.44 22.72
N MET A 155 -6.78 -10.19 22.56
CA MET A 155 -6.11 -9.08 23.19
C MET A 155 -6.23 -9.27 24.69
N ASN A 156 -5.14 -9.03 25.42
CA ASN A 156 -5.13 -9.13 26.89
C ASN A 156 -5.91 -7.96 27.50
N ILE A 157 -7.25 -8.03 27.47
CA ILE A 157 -8.17 -6.96 27.87
C ILE A 157 -7.85 -6.46 29.28
N ASP A 158 -7.50 -7.36 30.20
CA ASP A 158 -7.19 -7.03 31.59
C ASP A 158 -5.94 -6.15 31.75
N LYS A 159 -4.86 -6.46 31.02
CA LYS A 159 -3.62 -5.67 31.06
C LYS A 159 -3.81 -4.30 30.43
N PHE A 160 -4.58 -4.22 29.36
CA PHE A 160 -4.88 -2.94 28.71
C PHE A 160 -5.81 -2.07 29.57
N ALA A 161 -6.82 -2.65 30.22
CA ALA A 161 -7.70 -1.93 31.15
C ALA A 161 -6.92 -1.41 32.37
N GLY A 162 -6.11 -2.26 33.00
CA GLY A 162 -5.27 -1.85 34.13
C GLY A 162 -4.27 -0.74 33.75
N PHE A 163 -3.74 -0.77 32.53
CA PHE A 163 -2.84 0.27 32.03
C PHE A 163 -3.57 1.59 31.75
N THR A 164 -4.74 1.57 31.12
CA THR A 164 -5.53 2.79 30.87
C THR A 164 -5.98 3.44 32.17
N ASP A 165 -6.42 2.64 33.13
CA ASP A 165 -6.83 3.14 34.45
C ASP A 165 -5.65 3.77 35.21
N ALA A 166 -4.46 3.17 35.13
CA ALA A 166 -3.25 3.74 35.71
C ALA A 166 -2.89 5.10 35.08
N LEU A 167 -2.98 5.22 33.75
CA LEU A 167 -2.73 6.49 33.06
C LEU A 167 -3.76 7.57 33.40
N ASP A 168 -5.04 7.21 33.48
CA ASP A 168 -6.11 8.15 33.84
C ASP A 168 -5.97 8.64 35.29
N ASN A 169 -5.60 7.76 36.21
CA ASN A 169 -5.36 8.12 37.60
C ASN A 169 -4.12 9.01 37.74
N ALA A 170 -3.02 8.69 37.05
CA ALA A 170 -1.82 9.53 37.03
C ALA A 170 -2.11 10.94 36.45
N SER A 171 -2.90 11.01 35.37
CA SER A 171 -3.32 12.27 34.74
C SER A 171 -4.18 13.13 35.68
N LYS A 172 -5.14 12.53 36.39
CA LYS A 172 -5.97 13.22 37.39
C LYS A 172 -5.12 13.79 38.52
N GLN A 173 -4.22 12.97 39.09
CA GLN A 173 -3.32 13.39 40.15
C GLN A 173 -2.44 14.57 39.71
N ALA A 174 -1.80 14.49 38.54
CA ALA A 174 -0.96 15.55 38.01
C ALA A 174 -1.72 16.88 37.85
N ARG A 175 -2.98 16.82 37.38
CA ARG A 175 -3.84 18.01 37.24
C ARG A 175 -4.23 18.61 38.58
N GLU A 176 -4.53 17.78 39.58
CA GLU A 176 -4.86 18.24 40.93
C GLU A 176 -3.68 18.91 41.62
N GLU A 177 -2.49 18.33 41.52
CA GLU A 177 -1.25 18.90 42.04
C GLU A 177 -0.95 20.26 41.39
N LEU A 178 -1.09 20.38 40.06
CA LEU A 178 -0.94 21.65 39.35
C LEU A 178 -1.98 22.69 39.82
N LYS A 179 -3.24 22.28 40.03
CA LYS A 179 -4.31 23.16 40.51
C LYS A 179 -4.03 23.65 41.93
N ILE A 180 -3.54 22.78 42.81
CA ILE A 180 -3.14 23.13 44.19
C ILE A 180 -1.95 24.10 44.14
N ARG A 181 -0.92 23.80 43.35
CA ARG A 181 0.27 24.66 43.19
C ARG A 181 -0.09 26.03 42.65
N ALA A 182 -0.98 26.11 41.66
CA ALA A 182 -1.48 27.37 41.12
C ALA A 182 -2.24 28.19 42.18
N LYS A 183 -3.10 27.54 42.98
CA LYS A 183 -3.82 28.19 44.09
C LYS A 183 -2.87 28.73 45.17
N LEU A 184 -1.85 27.94 45.55
CA LEU A 184 -0.86 28.37 46.53
C LEU A 184 -0.03 29.54 46.02
N LYS A 185 0.44 29.48 44.77
CA LYS A 185 1.15 30.58 44.12
C LYS A 185 0.31 31.86 44.09
N ALA A 186 -0.97 31.76 43.72
CA ALA A 186 -1.89 32.89 43.71
C ALA A 186 -2.14 33.47 45.12
N LYS A 187 -2.23 32.64 46.16
CA LYS A 187 -2.35 33.12 47.55
C LYS A 187 -1.09 33.85 48.00
N LEU A 188 0.09 33.32 47.69
CA LEU A 188 1.39 33.92 48.03
C LEU A 188 1.56 35.28 47.31
N GLU A 189 1.20 35.34 46.02
CA GLU A 189 1.21 36.59 45.25
C GLU A 189 0.25 37.64 45.83
N LYS A 190 -0.97 37.24 46.22
CA LYS A 190 -1.90 38.13 46.93
C LYS A 190 -1.34 38.64 48.25
N GLN A 191 -0.73 37.77 49.06
CA GLN A 191 -0.08 38.18 50.32
C GLN A 191 1.06 39.17 50.06
N LYS A 192 1.91 38.92 49.06
CA LYS A 192 2.98 39.85 48.65
C LYS A 192 2.43 41.19 48.17
N LEU A 193 1.34 41.19 47.41
CA LEU A 193 0.69 42.41 46.93
C LEU A 193 0.12 43.22 48.11
N LEU A 194 -0.57 42.57 49.05
CA LEU A 194 -1.08 43.22 50.26
C LEU A 194 0.06 43.81 51.10
N GLU A 195 1.14 43.07 51.32
CA GLU A 195 2.32 43.55 52.04
C GLU A 195 2.96 44.76 51.33
N GLN A 196 3.03 44.74 50.00
CA GLN A 196 3.50 45.89 49.20
C GLN A 196 2.58 47.10 49.36
N GLN A 197 1.26 46.92 49.33
CA GLN A 197 0.29 48.01 49.54
C GLN A 197 0.40 48.61 50.94
N GLU A 198 0.55 47.80 51.98
CA GLU A 198 0.76 48.29 53.34
C GLU A 198 2.09 49.05 53.48
N LYS A 199 3.17 48.54 52.87
CA LYS A 199 4.47 49.24 52.82
C LYS A 199 4.31 50.61 52.15
N LEU A 200 3.61 50.69 51.02
CA LEU A 200 3.34 51.95 50.32
C LEU A 200 2.46 52.90 51.14
N ALA A 201 1.42 52.38 51.82
CA ALA A 201 0.55 53.18 52.68
C ALA A 201 1.32 53.77 53.86
N LYS A 202 2.19 52.99 54.53
CA LYS A 202 3.06 53.50 55.60
C LYS A 202 4.01 54.60 55.10
N VAL A 203 4.54 54.45 53.88
CA VAL A 203 5.37 55.50 53.24
C VAL A 203 4.54 56.76 52.94
N ALA A 204 3.32 56.60 52.43
CA ALA A 204 2.41 57.71 52.16
C ALA A 204 2.04 58.48 53.44
N VAL A 205 1.62 57.79 54.51
CA VAL A 205 1.33 58.40 55.82
C VAL A 205 2.56 59.09 56.39
N LYS A 206 3.76 58.49 56.26
CA LYS A 206 5.02 59.11 56.69
C LYS A 206 5.35 60.36 55.87
N LYS A 207 5.01 60.40 54.57
CA LYS A 207 5.17 61.57 53.71
C LYS A 207 4.15 62.65 54.07
N GLU A 208 2.89 62.29 54.30
CA GLU A 208 1.83 63.20 54.75
C GLU A 208 2.18 63.85 56.08
N LYS A 209 2.61 63.08 57.09
CA LYS A 209 3.08 63.63 58.38
C LYS A 209 4.29 64.55 58.27
N LYS A 210 5.14 64.34 57.25
CA LYS A 210 6.26 65.25 56.96
C LYS A 210 5.82 66.49 56.19
N SER A 211 4.82 66.36 55.32
CA SER A 211 4.20 67.47 54.59
C SER A 211 3.36 68.35 55.53
N SER A 212 2.66 67.75 56.49
CA SER A 212 1.85 68.45 57.49
C SER A 212 2.70 69.19 58.53
N ARG A 213 3.98 68.84 58.67
CA ARG A 213 4.95 69.60 59.48
C ARG A 213 5.40 70.92 58.82
N TRP A 214 5.12 71.14 57.54
CA TRP A 214 5.40 72.39 56.83
C TRP A 214 4.14 73.14 56.41
N ALA A 215 2.94 72.65 56.76
CA ALA A 215 1.68 73.17 56.23
C ALA A 215 0.59 73.46 57.28
N ASN A 216 0.88 73.46 58.58
CA ASN A 216 -0.07 73.93 59.60
C ASN A 216 0.67 74.52 60.81
N ASP A 217 0.98 75.80 60.69
CA ASP A 217 1.00 76.77 61.79
C ASP A 217 -0.30 77.57 61.64
N SER A 218 -1.37 77.12 62.29
CA SER A 218 -2.57 77.89 62.60
C SER A 218 -3.60 76.96 63.22
N ASP A 219 -3.66 77.07 64.55
CA ASP A 219 -4.88 77.25 65.33
C ASP A 219 -5.93 76.14 65.40
N ASP A 220 -6.25 75.89 66.66
CA ASP A 220 -7.57 75.61 67.24
C ASP A 220 -7.72 74.29 68.00
N ASP A 221 -8.25 74.51 69.19
CA ASP A 221 -8.09 73.80 70.45
C ASP A 221 -9.06 72.61 70.59
N GLU A 222 -8.64 71.74 71.51
CA GLU A 222 -9.40 70.91 72.44
C GLU A 222 -10.86 70.48 72.12
N GLU A 223 -11.09 69.17 72.13
CA GLU A 223 -11.86 68.54 73.24
C GLU A 223 -11.75 67.01 73.19
N GLN A 224 -11.28 66.45 74.30
CA GLN A 224 -11.21 65.02 74.59
C GLN A 224 -12.52 64.53 75.23
N GLU A 225 -12.94 63.34 74.78
CA GLU A 225 -13.50 62.23 75.55
C GLU A 225 -14.69 62.50 76.50
N ASP A 226 -15.86 61.90 76.18
CA ASP A 226 -16.45 60.89 77.08
C ASP A 226 -17.55 60.04 76.44
N GLU A 227 -17.60 58.80 76.91
CA GLU A 227 -18.15 57.63 76.25
C GLU A 227 -19.64 57.33 76.53
N ALA A 228 -20.20 56.51 75.64
CA ALA A 228 -21.13 55.42 75.96
C ALA A 228 -22.63 55.65 76.26
N LYS A 229 -23.22 56.85 76.16
CA LYS A 229 -24.69 57.02 76.40
C LYS A 229 -25.56 57.68 75.31
N LEU A 230 -25.10 57.77 74.04
CA LEU A 230 -25.87 58.35 72.91
C LEU A 230 -26.09 57.42 71.70
N ASN A 231 -26.10 56.10 71.92
CA ASN A 231 -25.96 55.12 70.83
C ASN A 231 -27.26 54.69 70.09
N ALA A 232 -28.45 55.16 70.48
CA ALA A 232 -29.70 54.84 69.77
C ALA A 232 -30.17 55.96 68.83
N ALA A 233 -30.10 57.22 69.26
CA ALA A 233 -30.45 58.38 68.44
C ALA A 233 -29.43 58.60 67.30
N SER A 234 -28.13 58.46 67.62
CA SER A 234 -27.04 58.62 66.66
C SER A 234 -27.04 57.56 65.55
N LYS A 235 -27.45 56.31 65.84
CA LYS A 235 -27.59 55.25 64.82
C LYS A 235 -28.75 55.54 63.86
N ARG A 236 -29.87 56.06 64.36
CA ARG A 236 -31.03 56.43 63.53
C ARG A 236 -30.73 57.65 62.66
N GLU A 237 -29.93 58.58 63.17
CA GLU A 237 -29.47 59.74 62.42
C GLU A 237 -28.40 59.40 61.38
N LYS A 238 -27.44 58.51 61.71
CA LYS A 238 -26.50 57.95 60.73
C LYS A 238 -27.24 57.20 59.61
N ALA A 239 -28.25 56.39 59.93
CA ALA A 239 -29.06 55.71 58.92
C ALA A 239 -29.82 56.69 58.00
N ARG A 240 -30.41 57.77 58.55
CA ARG A 240 -31.04 58.84 57.75
C ARG A 240 -30.03 59.56 56.86
N ARG A 241 -28.83 59.83 57.38
CA ARG A 241 -27.74 60.48 56.63
C ARG A 241 -27.18 59.57 55.52
N GLU A 242 -27.07 58.27 55.78
CA GLU A 242 -26.66 57.28 54.79
C GLU A 242 -27.70 57.12 53.68
N MET A 243 -28.99 57.12 54.01
CA MET A 243 -30.06 57.07 53.02
C MET A 243 -30.10 58.34 52.16
N ARG A 244 -29.92 59.53 52.77
CA ARG A 244 -29.76 60.79 52.01
C ARG A 244 -28.55 60.75 51.11
N LYS A 245 -27.41 60.25 51.60
CA LYS A 245 -26.17 60.16 50.82
C LYS A 245 -26.26 59.11 49.70
N LYS A 246 -27.00 58.02 49.89
CA LYS A 246 -27.29 57.02 48.83
C LYS A 246 -28.21 57.61 47.77
N ALA A 247 -29.30 58.28 48.17
CA ALA A 247 -30.19 58.96 47.23
C ALA A 247 -29.48 60.09 46.46
N GLU A 248 -28.60 60.85 47.12
CA GLU A 248 -27.80 61.89 46.47
C GLU A 248 -26.78 61.30 45.49
N LYS A 249 -26.12 60.19 45.86
CA LYS A 249 -25.23 59.46 44.94
C LYS A 249 -26.00 58.89 43.76
N GLU A 250 -27.20 58.36 43.96
CA GLU A 250 -28.04 57.81 42.91
C GLU A 250 -28.54 58.91 41.95
N LEU A 251 -28.94 60.07 42.46
CA LEU A 251 -29.26 61.25 41.65
C LEU A 251 -28.04 61.76 40.88
N LYS A 252 -26.86 61.79 41.51
CA LYS A 252 -25.61 62.14 40.82
C LYS A 252 -25.30 61.12 39.72
N MET A 253 -25.44 59.82 39.98
CA MET A 253 -25.23 58.74 39.01
C MET A 253 -26.23 58.78 37.85
N ALA A 254 -27.47 59.19 38.11
CA ALA A 254 -28.48 59.39 37.09
C ALA A 254 -28.17 60.61 36.20
N ASN A 255 -27.59 61.67 36.77
CA ASN A 255 -27.25 62.91 36.06
C ASN A 255 -25.81 62.94 35.49
N MET A 256 -25.00 61.90 35.67
CA MET A 256 -23.64 61.84 35.14
C MET A 256 -23.59 61.47 33.65
N SER A 257 -22.65 62.07 32.92
CA SER A 257 -22.32 61.69 31.54
C SER A 257 -21.82 60.23 31.45
N THR A 258 -22.01 59.60 30.29
CA THR A 258 -21.67 58.21 30.00
C THR A 258 -20.19 57.90 30.26
N GLU A 259 -19.29 58.85 29.99
CA GLU A 259 -17.85 58.74 30.25
C GLU A 259 -17.52 58.65 31.75
N SER A 260 -18.15 59.49 32.57
CA SER A 260 -17.97 59.50 34.03
C SER A 260 -18.56 58.24 34.68
N LYS A 261 -19.67 57.72 34.13
CA LYS A 261 -20.27 56.45 34.53
C LYS A 261 -19.33 55.28 34.23
N LEU A 262 -18.65 55.30 33.08
CA LEU A 262 -17.67 54.30 32.68
C LEU A 262 -16.42 54.36 33.58
N GLN A 263 -15.99 55.57 33.97
CA GLN A 263 -14.90 55.74 34.94
C GLN A 263 -15.22 55.15 36.31
N MET A 264 -16.44 55.38 36.82
CA MET A 264 -16.86 54.81 38.09
C MET A 264 -17.00 53.29 38.03
N MET A 265 -17.57 52.74 36.94
CA MET A 265 -17.69 51.30 36.74
C MET A 265 -16.32 50.61 36.60
N ALA A 266 -15.35 51.26 35.94
CA ALA A 266 -13.98 50.79 35.86
C ALA A 266 -13.27 50.83 37.23
N SER A 267 -13.47 51.91 38.00
CA SER A 267 -12.97 52.02 39.37
C SER A 267 -13.55 50.95 40.29
N GLU A 268 -14.84 50.62 40.14
CA GLU A 268 -15.52 49.58 40.92
C GLU A 268 -15.09 48.16 40.51
N SER A 269 -14.75 47.95 39.24
CA SER A 269 -14.18 46.70 38.73
C SER A 269 -12.70 46.50 39.09
N GLY A 270 -12.10 47.42 39.85
CA GLY A 270 -10.67 47.39 40.22
C GLY A 270 -9.72 47.59 39.04
N LYS A 271 -10.21 48.11 37.90
CA LYS A 271 -9.42 48.35 36.68
C LYS A 271 -9.15 49.84 36.55
N SER A 272 -7.91 50.26 36.69
CA SER A 272 -7.52 51.66 36.46
C SER A 272 -7.61 51.99 34.97
N ILE A 273 -8.36 53.05 34.64
CA ILE A 273 -8.31 53.64 33.30
C ILE A 273 -6.96 54.36 33.18
N PRO A 274 -6.13 54.06 32.17
CA PRO A 274 -4.85 54.72 32.01
C PRO A 274 -5.05 56.23 31.79
N ASN A 275 -4.20 57.06 32.41
CA ASN A 275 -4.27 58.54 32.33
C ASN A 275 -4.41 59.06 30.88
N ARG A 276 -3.95 58.31 29.88
CA ARG A 276 -4.07 58.65 28.45
C ARG A 276 -5.51 58.66 27.93
N VAL A 277 -6.40 57.78 28.44
CA VAL A 277 -7.82 57.76 28.06
C VAL A 277 -8.58 58.87 28.80
N LYS A 278 -8.19 59.17 30.04
CA LYS A 278 -8.81 60.22 30.88
C LYS A 278 -8.56 61.65 30.36
N ILE A 279 -7.61 61.85 29.45
CA ILE A 279 -7.29 63.18 28.85
C ILE A 279 -7.93 63.32 27.46
N GLY A 280 -8.69 62.34 26.97
CA GLY A 280 -9.44 62.48 25.71
C GLY A 280 -8.59 62.67 24.45
N LEU A 281 -7.27 62.48 24.50
CA LEU A 281 -6.44 62.39 23.30
C LEU A 281 -6.72 61.04 22.64
N SER A 282 -7.56 61.05 21.61
CA SER A 282 -7.76 59.90 20.73
C SER A 282 -6.41 59.37 20.26
N LYS A 283 -6.21 58.05 20.35
CA LYS A 283 -5.05 57.32 19.79
C LYS A 283 -4.68 57.91 18.41
N GLN A 284 -3.59 58.66 18.33
CA GLN A 284 -2.77 58.53 17.13
C GLN A 284 -2.28 57.10 17.14
N SER A 285 -2.69 56.31 16.15
CA SER A 285 -2.30 54.93 15.99
C SER A 285 -0.81 54.78 16.26
N GLU A 286 -0.44 53.97 17.26
CA GLU A 286 0.96 53.62 17.52
C GLU A 286 1.58 52.84 16.33
N GLN A 287 0.82 52.57 15.26
CA GLN A 287 1.36 52.15 13.97
C GLN A 287 2.09 53.26 13.21
N ASN A 288 1.93 54.55 13.52
CA ASN A 288 2.53 55.63 12.72
C ASN A 288 3.87 56.17 13.24
N ASN A 289 4.30 55.79 14.45
CA ASN A 289 5.53 56.34 15.04
C ASN A 289 6.63 55.29 15.32
N LYS A 290 6.47 54.06 14.82
CA LYS A 290 7.54 53.03 14.78
C LYS A 290 7.84 52.50 13.37
N SER A 291 7.08 52.96 12.36
CA SER A 291 7.00 52.42 10.99
C SER A 291 7.51 53.39 9.91
N LYS A 292 8.34 54.38 10.27
CA LYS A 292 9.00 55.24 9.28
C LYS A 292 10.48 54.88 9.06
N MET A 293 10.97 53.84 9.72
CA MET A 293 12.36 53.38 9.61
C MET A 293 12.53 52.13 8.73
N GLU A 294 11.44 51.48 8.33
CA GLU A 294 11.45 50.41 7.32
C GLU A 294 10.50 50.82 6.20
N LEU A 295 11.05 50.96 5.00
CA LEU A 295 10.43 51.56 3.81
C LEU A 295 9.02 50.97 3.55
N ASN A 296 8.08 51.82 3.16
CA ASN A 296 6.78 51.37 2.63
C ASN A 296 7.03 50.51 1.38
N TYR A 297 7.06 49.19 1.53
CA TYR A 297 7.12 48.27 0.40
C TYR A 297 5.80 48.34 -0.38
N ASP A 298 5.89 48.31 -1.72
CA ASP A 298 4.70 48.27 -2.57
C ASP A 298 3.85 47.04 -2.22
N SER A 299 2.55 47.24 -2.05
CA SER A 299 1.53 46.18 -1.90
C SER A 299 1.72 45.01 -2.88
N ARG A 300 2.18 45.28 -4.12
CA ARG A 300 2.45 44.25 -5.13
C ARG A 300 3.53 43.26 -4.72
N LEU A 301 4.50 43.68 -3.92
CA LEU A 301 5.57 42.81 -3.43
C LEU A 301 5.06 41.77 -2.43
N PHE A 302 4.00 42.11 -1.68
CA PHE A 302 3.34 41.18 -0.76
C PHE A 302 2.26 40.33 -1.44
N LEU A 303 1.66 40.85 -2.52
CA LEU A 303 0.68 40.10 -3.31
C LEU A 303 1.35 39.10 -4.27
N ASN A 304 2.55 39.42 -4.77
CA ASN A 304 3.40 38.41 -5.39
C ASN A 304 3.83 37.44 -4.29
N ALA A 305 3.41 36.18 -4.40
CA ALA A 305 3.67 35.14 -3.42
C ALA A 305 5.17 34.79 -3.33
N ALA A 306 5.95 35.67 -2.70
CA ALA A 306 7.35 35.46 -2.39
C ALA A 306 7.46 34.22 -1.50
N GLY A 307 8.01 33.14 -2.04
CA GLY A 307 8.14 31.85 -1.34
C GLY A 307 7.09 30.79 -1.69
N ALA A 308 6.24 31.01 -2.71
CA ALA A 308 5.36 29.93 -3.22
C ALA A 308 6.16 28.69 -3.67
N ASN A 309 7.34 28.89 -4.24
CA ASN A 309 8.22 27.82 -4.75
C ASN A 309 8.88 27.00 -3.63
N ALA A 310 8.84 27.46 -2.37
CA ALA A 310 9.42 26.74 -1.24
C ALA A 310 8.64 25.47 -0.85
N LYS A 311 7.44 25.27 -1.43
CA LYS A 311 6.61 24.07 -1.26
C LYS A 311 6.70 23.11 -2.44
N ASN A 312 7.58 23.36 -3.41
CA ASN A 312 7.78 22.47 -4.54
C ASN A 312 8.29 21.10 -4.07
N SER A 313 7.90 20.05 -4.78
CA SER A 313 8.39 18.69 -4.52
C SER A 313 9.90 18.62 -4.73
N GLU A 314 10.59 17.77 -3.97
CA GLU A 314 12.05 17.59 -4.06
C GLU A 314 12.52 17.22 -5.48
N ASP A 315 11.66 16.57 -6.26
CA ASP A 315 11.94 16.15 -7.64
C ASP A 315 11.62 17.22 -8.70
N GLN A 316 11.06 18.36 -8.31
CA GLN A 316 10.70 19.46 -9.23
C GLN A 316 11.89 20.40 -9.45
N VAL A 317 12.60 20.22 -10.57
CA VAL A 317 13.81 21.00 -10.92
C VAL A 317 13.50 22.43 -11.41
N TYR A 318 12.31 22.66 -11.97
CA TYR A 318 11.92 23.95 -12.54
C TYR A 318 10.68 24.53 -11.86
N ASP A 319 10.74 25.83 -11.55
CA ASP A 319 9.67 26.57 -10.88
C ASP A 319 8.53 27.01 -11.80
N SER A 320 8.78 27.07 -13.12
CA SER A 320 7.79 27.46 -14.13
C SER A 320 7.63 26.36 -15.19
N PRO A 321 6.40 26.11 -15.70
CA PRO A 321 6.20 25.17 -16.79
C PRO A 321 6.82 25.71 -18.08
N LEU A 322 7.32 24.81 -18.93
CA LEU A 322 7.99 25.16 -20.20
C LEU A 322 7.11 25.95 -21.17
N PHE A 323 5.79 25.80 -21.07
CA PHE A 323 4.84 26.53 -21.90
C PHE A 323 3.87 27.33 -21.05
N GLU A 324 3.80 28.64 -21.29
CA GLU A 324 2.79 29.57 -20.75
C GLU A 324 1.35 29.11 -21.06
N SER A 325 1.22 28.24 -22.06
CA SER A 325 -0.06 27.67 -22.43
C SER A 325 -0.73 26.90 -21.28
N GLN A 326 0.04 26.28 -20.39
CA GLN A 326 -0.48 25.49 -19.28
C GLN A 326 -0.94 26.39 -18.11
N THR A 327 -0.31 27.55 -17.91
CA THR A 327 -0.73 28.54 -16.91
C THR A 327 -1.93 29.35 -17.40
N ALA A 328 -2.00 29.60 -18.71
CA ALA A 328 -3.08 30.33 -19.37
C ALA A 328 -4.30 29.47 -19.79
N VAL A 329 -4.35 28.16 -19.46
CA VAL A 329 -5.49 27.26 -19.79
C VAL A 329 -6.82 27.84 -19.34
N ASN A 330 -6.82 28.60 -18.25
CA ASN A 330 -8.03 29.20 -17.71
C ASN A 330 -8.48 30.47 -18.42
N ASP A 331 -7.68 31.07 -19.33
CA ASP A 331 -7.94 32.39 -19.94
C ASP A 331 -7.72 32.48 -21.46
N PHE A 332 -7.46 31.39 -22.18
CA PHE A 332 -7.20 31.44 -23.63
C PHE A 332 -8.29 32.10 -24.47
N TYR A 333 -9.55 31.90 -24.12
CA TYR A 333 -10.65 32.62 -24.74
C TYR A 333 -11.86 32.56 -23.82
N ARG A 334 -12.03 33.59 -23.00
CA ARG A 334 -13.31 33.86 -22.33
C ARG A 334 -13.98 34.98 -23.10
N VAL A 335 -15.12 34.67 -23.72
CA VAL A 335 -16.00 35.70 -24.28
C VAL A 335 -16.38 36.63 -23.13
N ARG A 336 -15.81 37.84 -23.10
CA ARG A 336 -16.25 38.89 -22.20
C ARG A 336 -17.60 39.36 -22.71
N ASN A 337 -18.67 38.82 -22.14
CA ASN A 337 -20.00 39.37 -22.35
C ASN A 337 -20.18 40.62 -21.45
N ASP A 338 -19.32 41.63 -21.66
CA ASP A 338 -19.59 42.96 -21.14
C ASP A 338 -20.52 43.64 -22.13
N SER A 339 -21.78 43.78 -21.76
CA SER A 339 -22.84 44.44 -22.52
C SER A 339 -22.63 45.96 -22.69
N ARG A 340 -21.38 46.42 -22.61
CA ARG A 340 -20.98 47.83 -22.62
C ARG A 340 -19.93 48.17 -23.67
N PHE A 341 -19.53 47.21 -24.51
CA PHE A 341 -18.76 47.47 -25.72
C PHE A 341 -19.58 47.11 -26.96
N THR A 342 -20.70 47.82 -27.15
CA THR A 342 -21.41 47.92 -28.44
C THR A 342 -21.23 49.34 -28.94
N GLY A 343 -20.10 49.57 -29.61
CA GLY A 343 -19.74 50.89 -30.12
C GLY A 343 -19.05 50.79 -31.47
N ARG A 344 -19.86 50.92 -32.53
CA ARG A 344 -19.53 51.53 -33.84
C ARG A 344 -18.71 50.62 -34.79
N ASP A 345 -19.17 50.21 -35.97
CA ASP A 345 -20.11 50.76 -36.96
C ASP A 345 -20.98 49.63 -37.55
N ASP A 346 -22.20 50.01 -37.91
CA ASP A 346 -23.13 49.22 -38.71
C ASP A 346 -22.57 49.02 -40.14
N ASP A 347 -22.64 47.79 -40.67
CA ASP A 347 -23.03 47.53 -42.07
C ASP A 347 -23.30 46.04 -42.28
N GLU A 348 -24.59 45.74 -42.44
CA GLU A 348 -25.17 44.82 -43.42
C GLU A 348 -24.61 43.37 -43.54
N GLY A 349 -25.41 42.42 -43.04
CA GLY A 349 -25.48 41.06 -43.58
C GLY A 349 -24.55 40.01 -42.96
N GLY A 350 -25.06 39.24 -42.01
CA GLY A 350 -24.33 38.07 -41.50
C GLY A 350 -25.10 37.29 -40.44
N GLU A 351 -25.76 36.22 -40.89
CA GLU A 351 -26.33 35.10 -40.15
C GLU A 351 -25.77 34.89 -38.72
N THR A 352 -26.59 35.13 -37.70
CA THR A 352 -26.23 34.81 -36.32
C THR A 352 -26.35 33.31 -36.09
N VAL A 353 -25.22 32.64 -36.18
CA VAL A 353 -24.99 31.24 -35.83
C VAL A 353 -25.53 30.91 -34.42
N GLU A 354 -26.39 29.90 -34.42
CA GLU A 354 -26.99 29.26 -33.27
C GLU A 354 -25.92 28.65 -32.34
N SER A 355 -25.93 29.06 -31.07
CA SER A 355 -24.99 28.57 -30.06
C SER A 355 -25.28 27.10 -29.72
N VAL A 356 -24.55 26.18 -30.35
CA VAL A 356 -24.56 24.76 -29.97
C VAL A 356 -23.88 24.60 -28.62
N VAL A 357 -24.70 24.35 -27.60
CA VAL A 357 -24.28 23.84 -26.30
C VAL A 357 -23.63 22.46 -26.51
N GLY A 358 -22.32 22.45 -26.70
CA GLY A 358 -21.50 21.26 -26.80
C GLY A 358 -21.35 20.59 -25.43
N LYS A 359 -22.08 19.49 -25.24
CA LYS A 359 -21.94 18.56 -24.13
C LYS A 359 -20.51 18.01 -24.08
N ASN A 360 -19.93 18.03 -22.88
CA ASN A 360 -18.69 17.35 -22.53
C ASN A 360 -18.75 15.85 -22.89
N SER A 361 -17.92 15.41 -23.83
CA SER A 361 -17.57 14.00 -24.00
C SER A 361 -16.06 13.83 -23.89
N GLY A 362 -15.57 13.71 -22.65
CA GLY A 362 -14.21 13.26 -22.37
C GLY A 362 -14.12 11.75 -22.58
N GLY A 363 -13.56 11.35 -23.71
CA GLY A 363 -13.19 9.96 -24.02
C GLY A 363 -12.10 9.96 -25.09
N PRO A 364 -11.13 9.02 -25.04
CA PRO A 364 -10.00 9.00 -25.97
C PRO A 364 -10.45 8.63 -27.39
N ILE A 365 -9.97 9.39 -28.38
CA ILE A 365 -10.23 9.22 -29.80
C ILE A 365 -9.32 8.11 -30.34
N LEU A 366 -9.90 6.99 -30.82
CA LEU A 366 -9.20 5.95 -31.57
C LEU A 366 -9.33 6.21 -33.07
N PHE A 367 -8.23 6.11 -33.81
CA PHE A 367 -8.20 6.17 -35.28
C PHE A 367 -8.36 4.76 -35.85
N GLU A 368 -9.41 4.56 -36.66
CA GLU A 368 -9.60 3.35 -37.45
C GLU A 368 -8.95 3.54 -38.83
N LYS A 369 -8.11 2.58 -39.23
CA LYS A 369 -7.39 2.59 -40.51
C LYS A 369 -8.28 1.96 -41.57
N ASP A 370 -8.72 2.78 -42.51
CA ASP A 370 -9.52 2.37 -43.66
C ASP A 370 -8.63 1.62 -44.70
N THR A 371 -8.99 0.38 -45.04
CA THR A 371 -8.41 -0.35 -46.17
C THR A 371 -9.54 -0.96 -46.99
N GLY A 372 -9.97 -0.23 -48.02
CA GLY A 372 -10.85 -0.74 -49.07
C GLY A 372 -10.05 -1.10 -50.32
N ASP A 373 -10.08 -2.38 -50.70
CA ASP A 373 -10.04 -2.95 -52.06
C ASP A 373 -10.25 -4.47 -51.84
N GLY A 374 -11.26 -5.19 -52.33
CA GLY A 374 -11.85 -5.25 -53.67
C GLY A 374 -11.83 -6.73 -54.09
N HIS A 375 -12.94 -7.25 -54.61
CA HIS A 375 -13.17 -8.57 -55.25
C HIS A 375 -14.02 -9.63 -54.51
N ASP A 376 -15.29 -9.64 -54.92
CA ASP A 376 -15.99 -10.71 -55.67
C ASP A 376 -16.34 -12.08 -55.04
N GLU A 377 -17.65 -12.36 -55.13
CA GLU A 377 -18.36 -13.66 -55.20
C GLU A 377 -18.31 -14.54 -53.94
N GLU A 378 -19.41 -15.08 -53.37
CA GLU A 378 -20.52 -15.82 -53.96
C GLU A 378 -21.77 -15.74 -53.04
N ARG A 379 -22.97 -15.77 -53.63
CA ARG A 379 -24.22 -16.05 -52.90
C ARG A 379 -24.46 -17.57 -52.85
N PRO A 380 -24.93 -18.12 -51.72
CA PRO A 380 -25.82 -19.28 -51.79
C PRO A 380 -27.24 -18.94 -51.33
N LEU A 381 -28.12 -19.23 -52.28
CA LEU A 381 -29.56 -19.37 -52.27
C LEU A 381 -30.21 -19.78 -50.94
N LYS A 382 -31.24 -19.01 -50.57
CA LYS A 382 -32.34 -19.43 -49.70
C LYS A 382 -32.93 -20.76 -50.20
N ARG A 383 -32.97 -21.78 -49.35
CA ARG A 383 -33.96 -22.86 -49.46
C ARG A 383 -34.86 -22.83 -48.23
N ALA A 384 -36.11 -22.44 -48.48
CA ALA A 384 -37.24 -22.78 -47.64
C ALA A 384 -38.11 -23.76 -48.45
N ARG A 385 -38.36 -24.96 -47.89
CA ARG A 385 -39.67 -25.63 -47.87
C ARG A 385 -39.60 -27.02 -47.19
N ASN A 386 -40.45 -27.13 -46.18
CA ASN A 386 -41.09 -28.27 -45.52
C ASN A 386 -40.90 -29.66 -46.14
N ASN A 387 -40.51 -30.66 -45.34
CA ASN A 387 -41.42 -31.56 -44.59
C ASN A 387 -40.61 -32.30 -43.51
#